data_AF-A0A7W0F8N4-F1
#
_entry.id   AF-A0A7W0F8N4-F1
#
_cell.length_a   1.000
_cell.length_b   1.000
_cell.length_c   1.000
_cell.angle_alpha   90.00
_cell.angle_beta   90.00
_cell.angle_gamma   90.00
#
_symmetry.space_group_name_H-M   'P 1'
#
loop_
_entity.id
_entity.type
_entity.pdbx_description
1 polymer ?
#
loop_
_entity_poly.entity_id
_entity_poly.type
_entity_poly.pdbx_seq_one_letter_code
_entity_poly.pdbx_strand_id
1 'polypeptide(L)'
;FGKSILAVQALQIIISLISCWLVYKISRFYFSREVSFLAFALYAVSYGAFSNPSQILTECLYVFFLLSAFYFMLKEKYILTGFLFALGYFFRQEILIFVLFVVSIELVVKKRIVNALKLFFPVILLLSVWGVRNYSIHKRFIIGTTSTYEHLYGSNIYIFERLGWKPLPEVKCLEKNIDEIEMNQWKKERCRMMFSQQPLYRFIIAPFLKLGFFLYPFLPEYDFTYMWILPFWILGMVRLSGEFGKYWQLYGVFIILIALLAIFHAIPRFRNIFLPFMVIFASVSILREYKKGGYIRIGIVFWFFGNIFVYFFSPLFRTFLKGILP
;
A
#
# COMPACT_ATOMS: atom_id res chain seq x y z
N PHE A 1 12.68 6.77 -26.41
CA PHE A 1 11.36 7.17 -25.87
C PHE A 1 11.54 8.44 -25.03
N GLY A 2 10.77 9.49 -25.34
CA GLY A 2 11.16 10.90 -25.19
C GLY A 2 11.21 11.49 -23.77
N LYS A 3 12.01 12.56 -23.63
CA LYS A 3 12.26 13.35 -22.41
C LYS A 3 11.04 14.12 -21.86
N SER A 4 9.84 13.92 -22.41
CA SER A 4 8.67 14.71 -22.04
C SER A 4 8.07 14.21 -20.74
N ILE A 5 8.31 14.94 -19.66
CA ILE A 5 7.70 14.73 -18.34
C ILE A 5 6.17 14.68 -18.47
N LEU A 6 5.60 15.55 -19.30
CA LEU A 6 4.16 15.61 -19.54
C LEU A 6 3.61 14.33 -20.16
N ALA A 7 4.34 13.69 -21.07
CA ALA A 7 3.90 12.42 -21.67
C ALA A 7 3.85 11.29 -20.64
N VAL A 8 4.84 11.24 -19.73
CA VAL A 8 4.87 10.26 -18.64
C VAL A 8 3.74 10.52 -17.65
N GLN A 9 3.51 11.77 -17.26
CA GLN A 9 2.40 12.16 -16.38
C GLN A 9 1.04 11.84 -17.01
N ALA A 10 0.85 12.14 -18.30
CA ALA A 10 -0.39 11.81 -19.01
C ALA A 10 -0.66 10.30 -18.98
N LEU A 11 0.37 9.47 -19.19
CA LEU A 11 0.24 8.02 -19.07
C LEU A 11 -0.12 7.59 -17.64
N GLN A 12 0.51 8.19 -16.62
CA GLN A 12 0.18 7.89 -15.22
C GLN A 12 -1.25 8.31 -14.85
N ILE A 13 -1.75 9.43 -15.39
CA ILE A 13 -3.16 9.85 -15.23
C ILE A 13 -4.08 8.78 -15.82
N ILE A 14 -3.80 8.30 -17.04
CA ILE A 14 -4.58 7.22 -17.67
C ILE A 14 -4.57 5.95 -16.80
N ILE A 15 -3.39 5.55 -16.29
CA ILE A 15 -3.24 4.39 -15.40
C ILE A 15 -4.03 4.58 -14.09
N SER A 16 -4.04 5.78 -13.52
CA SER A 16 -4.82 6.09 -12.31
C SER A 16 -6.33 6.04 -12.57
N LEU A 17 -6.80 6.53 -13.72
CA LEU A 17 -8.20 6.43 -14.13
C LEU A 17 -8.65 4.96 -14.30
N ILE A 18 -7.80 4.13 -14.92
CA ILE A 18 -8.05 2.68 -15.03
C ILE A 18 -8.07 2.04 -13.64
N SER A 19 -7.18 2.45 -12.73
CA SER A 19 -7.17 1.98 -11.35
C SER A 19 -8.48 2.32 -10.63
N CYS A 20 -9.04 3.52 -10.83
CA CYS A 20 -10.36 3.90 -10.30
C CYS A 20 -11.46 2.97 -10.84
N TRP A 21 -11.46 2.70 -12.15
CA TRP A 21 -12.40 1.76 -12.75
C TRP A 21 -12.23 0.33 -12.22
N LEU A 22 -11.01 -0.12 -11.94
CA LEU A 22 -10.76 -1.42 -11.31
C LEU A 22 -11.34 -1.49 -9.89
N VAL A 23 -11.24 -0.41 -9.09
CA VAL A 23 -11.91 -0.33 -7.77
C VAL A 23 -13.42 -0.53 -7.91
N TYR A 24 -14.05 0.13 -8.89
CA TYR A 24 -15.47 -0.08 -9.20
C TYR A 24 -15.75 -1.55 -9.52
N LYS A 25 -14.95 -2.19 -10.40
CA LYS A 25 -15.16 -3.57 -10.82
C LYS A 25 -14.96 -4.58 -9.70
N ILE A 26 -13.93 -4.39 -8.86
CA ILE A 26 -13.68 -5.22 -7.68
C ILE A 26 -14.84 -5.07 -6.69
N SER A 27 -15.26 -3.84 -6.38
CA SER A 27 -16.42 -3.61 -5.52
C SER A 27 -17.70 -4.25 -6.08
N ARG A 28 -17.92 -4.15 -7.40
CA ARG A 28 -19.13 -4.67 -8.06
C ARG A 28 -19.20 -6.19 -8.06
N PHE A 29 -18.06 -6.87 -7.96
CA PHE A 29 -18.02 -8.31 -7.79
C PHE A 29 -18.64 -8.74 -6.45
N TYR A 30 -18.44 -7.96 -5.39
CA TYR A 30 -18.87 -8.31 -4.03
C TYR A 30 -20.18 -7.64 -3.57
N PHE A 31 -20.47 -6.45 -4.10
CA PHE A 31 -21.51 -5.57 -3.59
C PHE A 31 -22.40 -4.99 -4.69
N SER A 32 -23.40 -4.21 -4.27
CA SER A 32 -24.36 -3.57 -5.17
C SER A 32 -23.72 -2.49 -6.06
N ARG A 33 -24.47 -2.02 -7.06
CA ARG A 33 -24.00 -0.97 -7.99
C ARG A 33 -23.73 0.33 -7.24
N GLU A 34 -24.58 0.68 -6.29
CA GLU A 34 -24.49 1.90 -5.49
C GLU A 34 -23.22 1.92 -4.63
N VAL A 35 -22.90 0.82 -3.94
CA VAL A 35 -21.65 0.69 -3.16
C VAL A 35 -20.45 0.85 -4.07
N SER A 36 -20.49 0.25 -5.25
CA SER A 36 -19.38 0.26 -6.19
C SER A 36 -19.14 1.63 -6.80
N PHE A 37 -20.22 2.36 -7.11
CA PHE A 37 -20.14 3.74 -7.58
C PHE A 37 -19.62 4.67 -6.47
N LEU A 38 -20.05 4.48 -5.23
CA LEU A 38 -19.52 5.25 -4.10
C LEU A 38 -18.03 4.97 -3.87
N ALA A 39 -17.58 3.71 -3.97
CA ALA A 39 -16.17 3.35 -3.84
C ALA A 39 -15.32 3.97 -4.95
N PHE A 40 -15.83 3.98 -6.18
CA PHE A 40 -15.23 4.68 -7.31
C PHE A 40 -15.09 6.18 -7.03
N ALA A 41 -16.17 6.84 -6.61
CA ALA A 41 -16.18 8.27 -6.36
C ALA A 41 -15.22 8.67 -5.22
N LEU A 42 -15.27 7.95 -4.09
CA LEU A 42 -14.37 8.19 -2.95
C LEU A 42 -12.90 7.96 -3.31
N TYR A 43 -12.59 6.94 -4.11
CA TYR A 43 -11.21 6.72 -4.55
C TYR A 43 -10.75 7.80 -5.54
N ALA A 44 -11.60 8.19 -6.50
CA ALA A 44 -11.27 9.17 -7.52
C ALA A 44 -10.90 10.55 -6.92
N VAL A 45 -11.53 10.94 -5.81
CA VAL A 45 -11.22 12.20 -5.11
C VAL A 45 -10.14 12.07 -4.04
N SER A 46 -9.66 10.85 -3.78
CA SER A 46 -8.69 10.62 -2.71
C SER A 46 -7.31 11.20 -3.04
N TYR A 47 -6.62 11.73 -2.04
CA TYR A 47 -5.31 12.39 -2.22
C TYR A 47 -4.32 11.52 -3.00
N GLY A 48 -4.20 10.24 -2.62
CA GLY A 48 -3.31 9.30 -3.32
C GLY A 48 -3.68 9.08 -4.79
N ALA A 49 -4.96 9.09 -5.16
CA ALA A 49 -5.37 8.81 -6.52
C ALA A 49 -5.09 9.96 -7.50
N PHE A 50 -5.20 11.21 -7.05
CA PHE A 50 -4.92 12.38 -7.91
C PHE A 50 -3.50 12.93 -7.75
N SER A 51 -2.90 12.87 -6.55
CA SER A 51 -1.55 13.39 -6.31
C SER A 51 -0.48 12.50 -6.94
N ASN A 52 -0.59 11.18 -6.77
CA ASN A 52 0.42 10.26 -7.29
C ASN A 52 0.65 10.38 -8.80
N PRO A 53 -0.35 10.42 -9.69
CA PRO A 53 -0.10 10.56 -11.13
C PRO A 53 0.40 11.95 -11.55
N SER A 54 0.28 12.97 -10.67
CA SER A 54 0.89 14.28 -10.91
C SER A 54 2.41 14.28 -10.69
N GLN A 55 2.92 13.27 -9.98
CA GLN A 55 4.33 13.07 -9.67
C GLN A 55 4.82 11.81 -10.42
N ILE A 56 6.02 11.79 -10.99
CA ILE A 56 6.51 10.57 -11.65
C ILE A 56 6.92 9.55 -10.58
N LEU A 57 5.94 8.80 -10.08
CA LEU A 57 6.08 7.84 -8.98
C LEU A 57 5.78 6.41 -9.42
N THR A 58 6.47 5.43 -8.82
CA THR A 58 6.28 4.00 -9.12
C THR A 58 4.99 3.45 -8.49
N GLU A 59 4.45 4.12 -7.48
CA GLU A 59 3.24 3.72 -6.77
C GLU A 59 2.01 3.68 -7.67
N CYS A 60 1.92 4.57 -8.67
CA CYS A 60 0.81 4.57 -9.62
C CYS A 60 0.78 3.25 -10.40
N LEU A 61 1.93 2.83 -10.95
CA LEU A 61 2.09 1.56 -11.65
C LEU A 61 1.86 0.37 -10.72
N TYR A 62 2.42 0.42 -9.52
CA TYR A 62 2.24 -0.64 -8.53
C TYR A 62 0.77 -0.87 -8.17
N VAL A 63 0.03 0.19 -7.82
CA VAL A 63 -1.40 0.10 -7.47
C VAL A 63 -2.21 -0.43 -8.65
N PHE A 64 -1.91 0.02 -9.87
CA PHE A 64 -2.54 -0.50 -11.08
C PHE A 64 -2.31 -2.00 -11.28
N PHE A 65 -1.06 -2.47 -11.18
CA PHE A 65 -0.76 -3.90 -11.32
C PHE A 65 -1.37 -4.73 -10.19
N LEU A 66 -1.35 -4.24 -8.96
CA LEU A 66 -1.99 -4.89 -7.82
C LEU A 66 -3.50 -5.03 -8.03
N LEU A 67 -4.20 -3.95 -8.40
CA LEU A 67 -5.65 -3.97 -8.64
C LEU A 67 -6.01 -4.84 -9.85
N SER A 68 -5.21 -4.79 -10.91
CA SER A 68 -5.41 -5.63 -12.10
C SER A 68 -5.26 -7.10 -11.76
N ALA A 69 -4.18 -7.48 -11.05
CA ALA A 69 -3.96 -8.84 -10.59
C ALA A 69 -5.13 -9.31 -9.70
N PHE A 70 -5.55 -8.46 -8.76
CA PHE A 70 -6.66 -8.76 -7.88
C PHE A 70 -7.97 -8.96 -8.65
N TYR A 71 -8.30 -8.08 -9.61
CA TYR A 71 -9.49 -8.22 -10.46
C TYR A 71 -9.47 -9.52 -11.27
N PHE A 72 -8.35 -9.86 -11.91
CA PHE A 72 -8.23 -11.09 -12.69
C PHE A 72 -8.22 -12.36 -11.83
N MET A 73 -7.74 -12.26 -10.58
CA MET A 73 -7.86 -13.33 -9.59
C MET A 73 -9.33 -13.62 -9.29
N LEU A 74 -10.19 -12.60 -9.14
CA LEU A 74 -11.64 -12.77 -8.97
C LEU A 74 -12.33 -13.40 -10.18
N LYS A 75 -11.71 -13.31 -11.36
CA LYS A 75 -12.14 -13.96 -12.60
C LYS A 75 -11.47 -15.31 -12.84
N GLU A 76 -10.75 -15.84 -11.84
CA GLU A 76 -10.02 -17.09 -11.88
C GLU A 76 -9.00 -17.18 -13.05
N LYS A 77 -8.48 -16.04 -13.51
CA LYS A 77 -7.43 -15.95 -14.54
C LYS A 77 -6.05 -15.96 -13.89
N TYR A 78 -5.68 -17.09 -13.28
CA TYR A 78 -4.48 -17.23 -12.43
C TYR A 78 -3.15 -16.95 -13.15
N ILE A 79 -2.99 -17.35 -14.41
CA ILE A 79 -1.76 -17.06 -15.19
C ILE A 79 -1.58 -15.56 -15.38
N LEU A 80 -2.64 -14.86 -15.80
CA LEU A 80 -2.61 -13.40 -15.97
C LEU A 80 -2.41 -12.69 -14.63
N THR A 81 -3.02 -13.21 -13.56
CA THR A 81 -2.82 -12.72 -12.19
C THR A 81 -1.34 -12.81 -11.77
N GLY A 82 -0.72 -13.97 -11.96
CA GLY A 82 0.70 -14.19 -11.68
C GLY A 82 1.60 -13.27 -12.49
N PHE A 83 1.32 -13.11 -13.78
CA PHE A 83 2.05 -12.20 -14.66
C PHE A 83 1.96 -10.74 -14.19
N LEU A 84 0.77 -10.27 -13.82
CA LEU A 84 0.57 -8.91 -13.31
C LEU A 84 1.24 -8.69 -11.94
N PHE A 85 1.22 -9.69 -11.05
CA PHE A 85 1.99 -9.62 -9.81
C PHE A 85 3.50 -9.55 -10.07
N ALA A 86 4.01 -10.32 -11.02
CA ALA A 86 5.41 -10.28 -11.40
C ALA A 86 5.81 -8.91 -12.00
N LEU A 87 4.94 -8.30 -12.80
CA LEU A 87 5.15 -6.92 -13.27
C LEU A 87 5.17 -5.92 -12.12
N GLY A 88 4.23 -6.04 -11.17
CA GLY A 88 4.21 -5.21 -9.97
C GLY A 88 5.47 -5.33 -9.12
N TYR A 89 6.13 -6.49 -9.12
CA TYR A 89 7.37 -6.74 -8.35
C TYR A 89 8.52 -5.83 -8.78
N PHE A 90 8.64 -5.56 -10.09
CA PHE A 90 9.67 -4.67 -10.63
C PHE A 90 9.54 -3.23 -10.12
N PHE A 91 8.34 -2.82 -9.71
CA PHE A 91 8.11 -1.51 -9.12
C PHE A 91 8.27 -1.53 -7.61
N ARG A 92 7.78 -2.59 -6.95
CA ARG A 92 7.78 -2.74 -5.49
C ARG A 92 7.75 -4.22 -5.08
N GLN A 93 8.75 -4.64 -4.32
CA GLN A 93 9.00 -6.05 -3.99
C GLN A 93 8.05 -6.59 -2.93
N GLU A 94 7.36 -5.72 -2.21
CA GLU A 94 6.35 -6.06 -1.21
C GLU A 94 5.19 -6.87 -1.83
N ILE A 95 4.99 -6.81 -3.15
CA ILE A 95 4.01 -7.66 -3.86
C ILE A 95 4.28 -9.15 -3.69
N LEU A 96 5.54 -9.55 -3.43
CA LEU A 96 5.87 -10.95 -3.27
C LEU A 96 5.15 -11.55 -2.06
N ILE A 97 4.90 -10.76 -1.02
CA ILE A 97 4.12 -11.20 0.15
C ILE A 97 2.66 -11.44 -0.26
N PHE A 98 2.10 -10.62 -1.17
CA PHE A 98 0.78 -10.88 -1.76
C PHE A 98 0.75 -12.18 -2.58
N VAL A 99 1.77 -12.40 -3.43
CA VAL A 99 1.89 -13.63 -4.22
C VAL A 99 1.94 -14.84 -3.29
N LEU A 100 2.83 -14.84 -2.30
CA LEU A 100 2.99 -15.95 -1.36
C LEU A 100 1.71 -16.20 -0.58
N PHE A 101 1.06 -15.14 -0.08
CA PHE A 101 -0.21 -15.27 0.63
C PHE A 101 -1.29 -15.94 -0.24
N VAL A 102 -1.48 -15.47 -1.48
CA VAL A 102 -2.50 -16.06 -2.38
C VAL A 102 -2.15 -17.50 -2.75
N VAL A 103 -0.88 -17.80 -3.06
CA VAL A 103 -0.41 -19.16 -3.33
C VAL A 103 -0.66 -20.08 -2.13
N SER A 104 -0.35 -19.62 -0.91
CA SER A 104 -0.60 -20.38 0.32
C SER A 104 -2.09 -20.65 0.53
N ILE A 105 -2.98 -19.69 0.24
CA ILE A 105 -4.43 -19.92 0.33
C ILE A 105 -4.89 -20.95 -0.71
N GLU A 106 -4.48 -20.82 -1.98
CA GLU A 106 -4.85 -21.77 -3.02
C GLU A 106 -4.33 -23.18 -2.71
N LEU A 107 -3.11 -23.29 -2.16
CA LEU A 107 -2.47 -24.57 -1.84
C LEU A 107 -3.02 -25.23 -0.58
N VAL A 108 -3.06 -24.49 0.54
CA VAL A 108 -3.33 -25.05 1.87
C VAL A 108 -4.83 -25.07 2.18
N VAL A 109 -5.53 -23.97 1.91
CA VAL A 109 -6.95 -23.81 2.28
C VAL A 109 -7.85 -24.42 1.22
N LYS A 110 -7.63 -24.07 -0.06
CA LYS A 110 -8.48 -24.56 -1.16
C LYS A 110 -8.02 -25.87 -1.77
N LYS A 111 -6.77 -26.29 -1.52
CA LYS A 111 -6.17 -27.52 -2.08
C LYS A 111 -6.18 -27.56 -3.62
N ARG A 112 -6.07 -26.39 -4.27
CA ARG A 112 -6.07 -26.21 -5.73
C ARG A 112 -4.65 -26.02 -6.26
N ILE A 113 -3.84 -27.09 -6.20
CA ILE A 113 -2.42 -27.06 -6.61
C ILE A 113 -2.22 -26.49 -8.03
N VAL A 114 -3.08 -26.86 -8.98
CA VAL A 114 -2.99 -26.39 -10.37
C VAL A 114 -3.16 -24.86 -10.46
N ASN A 115 -4.02 -24.26 -9.64
CA ASN A 115 -4.22 -22.81 -9.62
C ASN A 115 -3.03 -22.09 -8.96
N ALA A 116 -2.51 -22.66 -7.87
CA ALA A 116 -1.29 -22.17 -7.23
C ALA A 116 -0.11 -22.18 -8.21
N LEU A 117 0.10 -23.26 -8.96
CA LEU A 117 1.14 -23.37 -9.99
C LEU A 117 0.92 -22.38 -11.13
N LYS A 118 -0.31 -22.24 -11.64
CA LYS A 118 -0.66 -21.25 -12.67
C LYS A 118 -0.34 -19.82 -12.24
N LEU A 119 -0.55 -19.49 -10.97
CA LEU A 119 -0.24 -18.17 -10.40
C LEU A 119 1.27 -18.00 -10.20
N PHE A 120 1.96 -19.01 -9.68
CA PHE A 120 3.38 -18.89 -9.30
C PHE A 120 4.34 -18.98 -10.49
N PHE A 121 3.98 -19.74 -11.53
CA PHE A 121 4.84 -19.96 -12.70
C PHE A 121 5.28 -18.67 -13.42
N PRO A 122 4.38 -17.73 -13.79
CA PRO A 122 4.78 -16.47 -14.40
C PRO A 122 5.67 -15.60 -13.50
N VAL A 123 5.47 -15.69 -12.17
CA VAL A 123 6.30 -14.99 -11.19
C VAL A 123 7.72 -15.54 -11.21
N ILE A 124 7.90 -16.86 -11.10
CA ILE A 124 9.24 -17.47 -11.19
C ILE A 124 9.91 -17.12 -12.51
N LEU A 125 9.20 -17.21 -13.63
CA LEU A 125 9.76 -16.96 -14.96
C LEU A 125 10.29 -15.54 -15.11
N LEU A 126 9.55 -14.52 -14.66
CA LEU A 126 9.98 -13.13 -14.78
C LEU A 126 11.06 -12.77 -13.75
N LEU A 127 10.96 -13.30 -12.52
CA LEU A 127 11.98 -13.10 -11.50
C LEU A 127 13.30 -13.80 -11.84
N SER A 128 13.28 -14.93 -12.55
CA SER A 128 14.50 -15.61 -12.98
C SER A 128 15.25 -14.80 -14.01
N VAL A 129 14.57 -14.13 -14.96
CA VAL A 129 15.21 -13.22 -15.92
C VAL A 129 15.94 -12.09 -15.19
N TRP A 130 15.30 -11.48 -14.18
CA TRP A 130 15.93 -10.45 -13.36
C TRP A 130 17.11 -10.99 -12.54
N GLY A 131 16.95 -12.17 -11.94
CA GLY A 131 17.98 -12.84 -11.17
C GLY A 131 19.22 -13.17 -12.02
N VAL A 132 19.03 -13.63 -13.26
CA VAL A 132 20.12 -13.88 -14.22
C VAL A 132 20.86 -12.59 -14.57
N ARG A 133 20.13 -11.50 -14.82
CA ARG A 133 20.73 -10.17 -15.07
C ARG A 133 21.51 -9.66 -13.85
N ASN A 134 20.98 -9.81 -12.64
CA ASN A 134 21.70 -9.41 -11.43
C ASN A 134 22.93 -10.28 -11.18
N TYR A 135 22.84 -11.59 -11.46
CA TYR A 135 23.98 -12.48 -11.34
C TYR A 135 25.10 -12.13 -12.34
N SER A 136 24.76 -11.76 -13.58
CA SER A 136 25.78 -11.41 -14.58
C SER A 136 26.55 -10.12 -14.21
N ILE A 137 25.86 -9.15 -13.59
CA ILE A 137 26.41 -7.86 -13.16
C ILE A 137 27.16 -7.99 -11.84
N HIS A 138 26.50 -8.49 -10.79
CA HIS A 138 26.99 -8.48 -9.41
C HIS A 138 27.77 -9.74 -9.03
N LYS A 139 27.81 -10.76 -9.91
CA LYS A 139 28.38 -12.09 -9.64
C LYS A 139 27.80 -12.76 -8.38
N ARG A 140 26.58 -12.38 -8.00
CA ARG A 140 25.84 -12.89 -6.85
C ARG A 140 24.38 -13.05 -7.20
N PHE A 141 23.76 -14.10 -6.67
CA PHE A 141 22.35 -14.39 -6.93
C PHE A 141 21.45 -13.48 -6.09
N ILE A 142 20.89 -12.44 -6.72
CA ILE A 142 20.03 -11.44 -6.08
C ILE A 142 18.71 -11.37 -6.86
N ILE A 143 17.63 -11.89 -6.27
CA ILE A 143 16.28 -11.87 -6.89
C ILE A 143 15.58 -10.50 -6.68
N GLY A 144 15.95 -9.78 -5.62
CA GLY A 144 15.32 -8.51 -5.24
C GLY A 144 16.23 -7.30 -5.36
N THR A 145 16.10 -6.39 -4.39
CA THR A 145 16.88 -5.15 -4.32
C THR A 145 18.06 -5.33 -3.38
N THR A 146 19.17 -4.76 -3.79
CA THR A 146 20.36 -4.48 -2.97
C THR A 146 20.08 -3.51 -1.82
N SER A 147 18.91 -2.85 -1.78
CA SER A 147 18.52 -1.94 -0.68
C SER A 147 17.62 -2.59 0.38
N THR A 148 17.53 -3.92 0.43
CA THR A 148 16.57 -4.61 1.33
C THR A 148 16.83 -4.27 2.81
N TYR A 149 18.09 -4.33 3.25
CA TYR A 149 18.44 -4.03 4.64
C TYR A 149 18.36 -2.54 4.97
N GLU A 150 18.52 -1.68 3.97
CA GLU A 150 18.28 -0.24 4.10
C GLU A 150 16.82 0.05 4.40
N HIS A 151 15.91 -0.51 3.61
CA HIS A 151 14.48 -0.33 3.84
C HIS A 151 14.05 -0.88 5.20
N LEU A 152 14.60 -2.03 5.61
CA LEU A 152 14.31 -2.62 6.92
C LEU A 152 14.87 -1.78 8.08
N TYR A 153 16.10 -1.28 7.95
CA TYR A 153 16.75 -0.41 8.93
C TYR A 153 16.03 0.93 9.04
N GLY A 154 15.92 1.66 7.92
CA GLY A 154 15.28 2.97 7.82
C GLY A 154 13.82 2.96 8.23
N SER A 155 13.13 1.84 8.03
CA SER A 155 11.80 1.63 8.57
C SER A 155 11.79 1.62 10.11
N ASN A 156 12.67 0.85 10.74
CA ASN A 156 12.54 0.56 12.16
C ASN A 156 13.27 1.56 13.07
N ILE A 157 14.33 2.21 12.57
CA ILE A 157 15.12 3.19 13.34
C ILE A 157 14.24 4.26 14.00
N TYR A 158 13.39 4.91 13.22
CA TYR A 158 12.53 6.00 13.70
C TYR A 158 11.55 5.56 14.81
N ILE A 159 11.04 4.33 14.72
CA ILE A 159 10.14 3.78 15.74
C ILE A 159 10.92 3.45 17.01
N PHE A 160 12.08 2.81 16.87
CA PHE A 160 12.89 2.47 18.04
C PHE A 160 13.47 3.70 18.73
N GLU A 161 13.83 4.75 17.99
CA GLU A 161 14.24 6.03 18.55
C GLU A 161 13.15 6.65 19.44
N ARG A 162 11.90 6.65 18.97
CA ARG A 162 10.75 7.10 19.78
C ARG A 162 10.50 6.24 21.01
N LEU A 163 10.94 4.99 20.99
CA LEU A 163 10.93 4.08 22.14
C LEU A 163 12.21 4.21 23.01
N GLY A 164 13.01 5.25 22.78
CA GLY A 164 14.19 5.59 23.57
C GLY A 164 15.46 4.83 23.16
N TRP A 165 15.50 4.17 22.00
CA TRP A 165 16.76 3.69 21.43
C TRP A 165 17.58 4.88 20.93
N LYS A 166 18.90 4.84 21.12
CA LYS A 166 19.80 5.86 20.56
C LYS A 166 20.62 5.17 19.48
N PRO A 167 20.51 5.58 18.20
CA PRO A 167 21.33 5.01 17.15
C PRO A 167 22.80 5.32 17.43
N LEU A 168 23.69 4.42 16.98
CA LEU A 168 25.10 4.75 16.96
C LEU A 168 25.34 5.91 15.99
N PRO A 169 26.30 6.82 16.28
CA PRO A 169 26.61 7.93 15.39
C PRO A 169 26.90 7.41 13.98
N GLU A 170 26.28 8.06 12.99
CA GLU A 170 26.49 7.74 11.59
C GLU A 170 27.96 7.96 11.22
N VAL A 171 28.60 6.90 10.73
CA VAL A 171 29.94 7.01 10.16
C VAL A 171 29.77 7.61 8.77
N LYS A 172 29.78 8.94 8.69
CA LYS A 172 29.66 9.73 7.43
C LYS A 172 30.71 9.39 6.36
N CYS A 173 31.71 8.57 6.69
CA CYS A 173 32.94 8.42 5.91
C CYS A 173 32.92 7.27 4.89
N LEU A 174 31.88 6.42 4.87
CA LEU A 174 31.89 5.19 4.06
C LEU A 174 31.27 5.35 2.65
N GLU A 175 30.60 6.46 2.34
CA GLU A 175 29.68 6.47 1.20
C GLU A 175 30.31 6.68 -0.19
N LYS A 176 31.54 7.21 -0.30
CA LYS A 176 32.03 7.63 -1.63
C LYS A 176 32.64 6.54 -2.50
N ASN A 177 33.08 5.39 -1.96
CA ASN A 177 33.88 4.41 -2.72
C ASN A 177 33.51 2.93 -2.50
N ILE A 178 32.39 2.62 -1.82
CA ILE A 178 32.02 1.23 -1.50
C ILE A 178 31.09 0.69 -2.59
N ASP A 179 31.34 -0.55 -3.03
CA ASP A 179 30.45 -1.24 -3.96
C ASP A 179 29.05 -1.43 -3.36
N GLU A 180 28.02 -1.46 -4.20
CA GLU A 180 26.62 -1.60 -3.78
C GLU A 180 26.39 -2.86 -2.92
N ILE A 181 27.10 -3.94 -3.22
CA ILE A 181 27.00 -5.20 -2.48
C ILE A 181 27.62 -5.08 -1.09
N GLU A 182 28.80 -4.47 -1.00
CA GLU A 182 29.50 -4.21 0.26
C GLU A 182 28.68 -3.25 1.14
N MET A 183 28.11 -2.21 0.53
CA MET A 183 27.19 -1.28 1.19
C MET A 183 25.99 -2.04 1.77
N ASN A 184 25.39 -2.96 1.01
CA ASN A 184 24.28 -3.76 1.51
C ASN A 184 24.69 -4.72 2.66
N GLN A 185 25.90 -5.27 2.63
CA GLN A 185 26.44 -6.08 3.73
C GLN A 185 26.64 -5.23 4.99
N TRP A 186 27.20 -4.04 4.86
CA TRP A 186 27.33 -3.10 5.97
C TRP A 186 25.96 -2.72 6.55
N LYS A 187 24.97 -2.41 5.71
CA LYS A 187 23.58 -2.13 6.14
C LYS A 187 22.93 -3.34 6.81
N LYS A 188 23.23 -4.57 6.36
CA LYS A 188 22.78 -5.81 7.01
C LYS A 188 23.30 -5.92 8.44
N GLU A 189 24.58 -5.65 8.66
CA GLU A 189 25.18 -5.70 10.00
C GLU A 189 24.59 -4.64 10.93
N ARG A 190 24.41 -3.41 10.43
CA ARG A 190 23.73 -2.33 11.17
C ARG A 190 22.31 -2.68 11.53
N CYS A 191 21.56 -3.25 10.58
CA CYS A 191 20.22 -3.73 10.82
C CYS A 191 20.20 -4.82 11.89
N ARG A 192 21.06 -5.85 11.77
CA ARG A 192 21.17 -6.92 12.76
C ARG A 192 21.48 -6.38 14.16
N MET A 193 22.43 -5.45 14.26
CA MET A 193 22.83 -4.82 15.52
C MET A 193 21.68 -4.01 16.14
N MET A 194 20.95 -3.23 15.33
CA MET A 194 19.76 -2.51 15.80
C MET A 194 18.74 -3.48 16.40
N PHE A 195 18.42 -4.58 15.69
CA PHE A 195 17.47 -5.58 16.17
C PHE A 195 17.98 -6.31 17.43
N SER A 196 19.26 -6.67 17.52
CA SER A 196 19.81 -7.36 18.70
C SER A 196 19.85 -6.49 19.96
N GLN A 197 19.83 -5.16 19.81
CA GLN A 197 19.82 -4.23 20.93
C GLN A 197 18.41 -3.92 21.46
N GLN A 198 17.35 -4.35 20.77
CA GLN A 198 16.00 -4.02 21.22
C GLN A 198 15.51 -5.03 22.27
N PRO A 199 15.04 -4.55 23.44
CA PRO A 199 14.33 -5.39 24.38
C PRO A 199 12.98 -5.85 23.80
N LEU A 200 12.49 -7.01 24.27
CA LEU A 200 11.27 -7.65 23.76
C LEU A 200 10.04 -6.73 23.74
N TYR A 201 9.87 -5.88 24.76
CA TYR A 201 8.73 -4.97 24.82
C TYR A 201 8.69 -3.99 23.65
N ARG A 202 9.84 -3.57 23.10
CA ARG A 202 9.87 -2.70 21.92
C ARG A 202 9.38 -3.41 20.67
N PHE A 203 9.68 -4.69 20.52
CA PHE A 203 9.14 -5.49 19.42
C PHE A 203 7.63 -5.66 19.50
N ILE A 204 7.09 -5.77 20.71
CA ILE A 204 5.65 -5.86 20.93
C ILE A 204 4.98 -4.51 20.64
N ILE A 205 5.54 -3.39 21.12
CA ILE A 205 4.94 -2.05 20.98
C ILE A 205 5.12 -1.48 19.56
N ALA A 206 6.22 -1.77 18.88
CA ALA A 206 6.56 -1.16 17.59
C ALA A 206 5.45 -1.32 16.52
N PRO A 207 4.83 -2.51 16.30
CA PRO A 207 3.71 -2.65 15.37
C PRO A 207 2.52 -1.76 15.71
N PHE A 208 2.18 -1.57 16.99
CA PHE A 208 1.08 -0.69 17.41
C PHE A 208 1.40 0.78 17.16
N LEU A 209 2.64 1.21 17.44
CA LEU A 209 3.07 2.57 17.08
C LEU A 209 3.03 2.79 15.58
N LYS A 210 3.52 1.82 14.79
CA LYS A 210 3.44 1.88 13.32
C LYS A 210 1.99 1.91 12.84
N LEU A 211 1.09 1.14 13.44
CA LEU A 211 -0.34 1.23 13.16
C LEU A 211 -0.90 2.61 13.54
N GLY A 212 -0.48 3.18 14.67
CA GLY A 212 -0.80 4.56 15.04
C GLY A 212 -0.37 5.55 13.96
N PHE A 213 0.87 5.46 13.47
CA PHE A 213 1.35 6.27 12.34
C PHE A 213 0.58 5.99 11.06
N PHE A 214 0.20 4.74 10.79
CA PHE A 214 -0.62 4.40 9.64
C PHE A 214 -2.00 5.06 9.70
N LEU A 215 -2.61 5.16 10.90
CA LEU A 215 -3.93 5.75 11.09
C LEU A 215 -3.91 7.27 11.27
N TYR A 216 -2.74 7.88 11.49
CA TYR A 216 -2.61 9.28 11.85
C TYR A 216 -2.80 10.24 10.66
N PRO A 217 -3.85 11.07 10.61
CA PRO A 217 -4.22 11.78 9.40
C PRO A 217 -3.36 13.00 9.06
N PHE A 218 -2.44 13.42 9.94
CA PHE A 218 -1.65 14.65 9.79
C PHE A 218 -0.20 14.41 9.34
N LEU A 219 0.07 13.42 8.48
CA LEU A 219 1.44 13.12 8.02
C LEU A 219 1.51 12.98 6.50
N PRO A 220 2.31 13.81 5.79
CA PRO A 220 3.01 15.01 6.29
C PRO A 220 2.05 16.17 6.61
N GLU A 221 0.84 16.13 6.07
CA GLU A 221 -0.20 17.13 6.25
C GLU A 221 -1.55 16.44 6.47
N TYR A 222 -2.59 17.24 6.73
CA TYR A 222 -3.93 16.73 6.98
C TYR A 222 -4.60 16.20 5.70
N ASP A 223 -4.79 14.88 5.62
CA ASP A 223 -5.54 14.22 4.54
C ASP A 223 -7.02 14.04 4.93
N PHE A 224 -7.84 15.02 4.54
CA PHE A 224 -9.28 14.97 4.80
C PHE A 224 -9.98 13.83 4.05
N THR A 225 -9.46 13.39 2.89
CA THR A 225 -10.05 12.31 2.10
C THR A 225 -9.86 10.96 2.80
N TYR A 226 -8.72 10.77 3.45
CA TYR A 226 -8.49 9.63 4.33
C TYR A 226 -9.41 9.66 5.55
N MET A 227 -9.59 10.83 6.17
CA MET A 227 -10.48 10.98 7.33
C MET A 227 -11.96 10.76 7.01
N TRP A 228 -12.40 11.11 5.80
CA TRP A 228 -13.74 10.77 5.34
C TRP A 228 -14.02 9.28 5.37
N ILE A 229 -13.03 8.45 5.05
CA ILE A 229 -13.24 7.00 4.91
C ILE A 229 -12.83 6.21 6.15
N LEU A 230 -11.90 6.71 6.96
CA LEU A 230 -11.27 5.96 8.05
C LEU A 230 -12.28 5.32 9.04
N PRO A 231 -13.21 6.06 9.68
CA PRO A 231 -14.16 5.45 10.61
C PRO A 231 -15.09 4.43 9.93
N PHE A 232 -15.47 4.70 8.69
CA PHE A 232 -16.37 3.82 7.94
C PHE A 232 -15.67 2.58 7.41
N TRP A 233 -14.37 2.66 7.09
CA TRP A 233 -13.54 1.52 6.74
C TRP A 233 -13.45 0.55 7.91
N ILE A 234 -13.12 1.05 9.12
CA ILE A 234 -13.08 0.24 10.34
C ILE A 234 -14.45 -0.40 10.61
N LEU A 235 -15.52 0.41 10.57
CA LEU A 235 -16.88 -0.09 10.74
C LEU A 235 -17.25 -1.16 9.69
N GLY A 236 -16.76 -1.00 8.45
CA GLY A 236 -17.01 -1.91 7.34
C GLY A 236 -16.33 -3.25 7.55
N MET A 237 -15.06 -3.23 7.97
CA MET A 237 -14.32 -4.43 8.32
C MET A 237 -14.97 -5.17 9.49
N VAL A 238 -15.44 -4.46 10.52
CA VAL A 238 -16.11 -5.10 11.67
C VAL A 238 -17.42 -5.73 11.25
N ARG A 239 -18.26 -5.04 10.47
CA ARG A 239 -19.58 -5.54 10.08
C ARG A 239 -19.57 -6.71 9.10
N LEU A 240 -18.58 -6.76 8.23
CA LEU A 240 -18.43 -7.84 7.25
C LEU A 240 -17.62 -9.02 7.79
N SER A 241 -17.11 -8.94 9.03
CA SER A 241 -16.26 -9.97 9.63
C SER A 241 -16.96 -11.32 9.75
N GLY A 242 -18.28 -11.33 9.98
CA GLY A 242 -19.08 -12.56 10.02
C GLY A 242 -19.16 -13.29 8.67
N GLU A 243 -18.87 -12.60 7.56
CA GLU A 243 -18.81 -13.14 6.21
C GLU A 243 -17.36 -13.22 5.69
N PHE A 244 -16.37 -13.38 6.58
CA PHE A 244 -14.95 -13.38 6.22
C PHE A 244 -14.63 -14.30 5.03
N GLY A 245 -15.19 -15.51 5.00
CA GLY A 245 -14.95 -16.48 3.92
C GLY A 245 -15.39 -15.99 2.53
N LYS A 246 -16.41 -15.12 2.45
CA LYS A 246 -16.87 -14.52 1.19
C LYS A 246 -15.98 -13.36 0.74
N TYR A 247 -15.40 -12.63 1.70
CA TYR A 247 -14.59 -11.43 1.47
C TYR A 247 -13.09 -11.65 1.73
N TRP A 248 -12.64 -12.91 1.79
CA TRP A 248 -11.30 -13.25 2.28
C TRP A 248 -10.20 -12.59 1.46
N GLN A 249 -10.41 -12.38 0.15
CA GLN A 249 -9.44 -11.68 -0.69
C GLN A 249 -9.28 -10.23 -0.24
N LEU A 250 -10.39 -9.53 0.05
CA LEU A 250 -10.36 -8.13 0.50
C LEU A 250 -9.72 -8.02 1.88
N TYR A 251 -10.04 -8.93 2.81
CA TYR A 251 -9.38 -8.99 4.11
C TYR A 251 -7.91 -9.39 4.01
N GLY A 252 -7.56 -10.27 3.08
CA GLY A 252 -6.19 -10.73 2.84
C GLY A 252 -5.22 -9.59 2.57
N VAL A 253 -5.68 -8.56 1.85
CA VAL A 253 -4.93 -7.32 1.63
C VAL A 253 -4.57 -6.63 2.96
N PHE A 254 -5.49 -6.62 3.93
CA PHE A 254 -5.25 -6.02 5.25
C PHE A 254 -4.45 -6.93 6.19
N ILE A 255 -4.56 -8.25 6.06
CA ILE A 255 -3.66 -9.19 6.76
C ILE A 255 -2.22 -8.95 6.30
N ILE A 256 -2.02 -8.80 5.00
CA ILE A 256 -0.71 -8.47 4.42
C ILE A 256 -0.25 -7.08 4.87
N LEU A 257 -1.13 -6.08 4.92
CA LEU A 257 -0.82 -4.78 5.52
C LEU A 257 -0.29 -4.96 6.94
N ILE A 258 -1.01 -5.66 7.81
CA ILE A 258 -0.61 -5.86 9.21
C ILE A 258 0.76 -6.56 9.29
N ALA A 259 1.01 -7.58 8.45
CA ALA A 259 2.32 -8.24 8.38
C ALA A 259 3.43 -7.28 7.92
N LEU A 260 3.15 -6.47 6.90
CA LEU A 260 4.06 -5.43 6.41
C LEU A 260 4.32 -4.35 7.47
N LEU A 261 3.30 -3.92 8.21
CA LEU A 261 3.45 -2.95 9.30
C LEU A 261 4.20 -3.55 10.49
N ALA A 262 4.07 -4.85 10.76
CA ALA A 262 4.83 -5.48 11.82
C ALA A 262 6.34 -5.45 11.47
N ILE A 263 6.69 -5.83 10.24
CA ILE A 263 8.07 -6.01 9.78
C ILE A 263 8.71 -4.67 9.38
N PHE A 264 8.05 -3.93 8.50
CA PHE A 264 8.49 -2.65 7.94
C PHE A 264 7.77 -1.49 8.62
N HIS A 265 8.10 -0.25 8.28
CA HIS A 265 7.45 0.92 8.85
C HIS A 265 6.28 1.35 8.00
N ALA A 266 5.19 1.72 8.67
CA ALA A 266 4.08 2.40 8.06
C ALA A 266 4.47 3.83 7.67
N ILE A 267 5.28 4.01 6.63
CA ILE A 267 5.33 5.32 5.99
C ILE A 267 3.90 5.60 5.50
N PRO A 268 3.33 6.80 5.70
CA PRO A 268 2.04 7.20 5.12
C PRO A 268 1.91 6.84 3.63
N ARG A 269 3.04 6.78 2.92
CA ARG A 269 3.20 6.25 1.57
C ARG A 269 2.57 4.87 1.32
N PHE A 270 2.56 3.97 2.31
CA PHE A 270 1.89 2.67 2.19
C PHE A 270 0.37 2.78 2.14
N ARG A 271 -0.25 3.85 2.69
CA ARG A 271 -1.71 4.04 2.64
C ARG A 271 -2.23 3.98 1.21
N ASN A 272 -1.51 4.59 0.26
CA ASN A 272 -1.89 4.62 -1.16
C ASN A 272 -2.10 3.22 -1.76
N ILE A 273 -1.40 2.20 -1.25
CA ILE A 273 -1.53 0.81 -1.71
C ILE A 273 -2.85 0.19 -1.26
N PHE A 274 -3.26 0.49 -0.03
CA PHE A 274 -4.41 -0.14 0.63
C PHE A 274 -5.69 0.68 0.48
N LEU A 275 -5.56 1.98 0.19
CA LEU A 275 -6.64 2.93 -0.02
C LEU A 275 -7.74 2.43 -0.99
N PRO A 276 -7.41 1.84 -2.16
CA PRO A 276 -8.41 1.23 -3.04
C PRO A 276 -9.34 0.22 -2.36
N PHE A 277 -8.81 -0.55 -1.41
CA PHE A 277 -9.56 -1.58 -0.69
C PHE A 277 -10.28 -0.99 0.53
N MET A 278 -9.69 0.03 1.16
CA MET A 278 -10.30 0.77 2.28
C MET A 278 -11.60 1.44 1.85
N VAL A 279 -11.61 2.09 0.67
CA VAL A 279 -12.80 2.77 0.15
C VAL A 279 -13.95 1.80 -0.13
N ILE A 280 -13.68 0.53 -0.46
CA ILE A 280 -14.73 -0.47 -0.71
C ILE A 280 -15.47 -0.77 0.60
N PHE A 281 -14.74 -1.10 1.65
CA PHE A 281 -15.30 -1.33 2.99
C PHE A 281 -16.00 -0.07 3.54
N ALA A 282 -15.37 1.11 3.37
CA ALA A 282 -15.97 2.37 3.79
C ALA A 282 -17.31 2.63 3.07
N SER A 283 -17.37 2.37 1.76
CA SER A 283 -18.57 2.58 0.94
C SER A 283 -19.74 1.70 1.37
N VAL A 284 -19.48 0.45 1.74
CA VAL A 284 -20.51 -0.46 2.29
C VAL A 284 -21.09 0.12 3.58
N SER A 285 -20.22 0.55 4.50
CA SER A 285 -20.65 1.13 5.78
C SER A 285 -21.40 2.43 5.62
N ILE A 286 -20.88 3.37 4.82
CA ILE A 286 -21.52 4.66 4.56
C ILE A 286 -22.92 4.44 4.01
N LEU A 287 -23.06 3.64 2.95
CA LEU A 287 -24.36 3.44 2.32
C LEU A 287 -25.36 2.75 3.26
N ARG A 288 -24.90 1.76 4.03
CA ARG A 288 -25.75 1.05 5.00
C ARG A 288 -26.22 1.98 6.12
N GLU A 289 -25.33 2.81 6.67
CA GLU A 289 -25.68 3.76 7.72
C GLU A 289 -26.54 4.91 7.21
N TYR A 290 -26.26 5.40 6.01
CA TYR A 290 -27.04 6.45 5.38
C TYR A 290 -28.51 6.03 5.13
N LYS A 291 -28.73 4.75 4.81
CA LYS A 291 -30.07 4.16 4.62
C LYS A 291 -30.88 4.05 5.91
N LYS A 292 -30.25 3.98 7.09
CA LYS A 292 -30.97 4.00 8.37
C LYS A 292 -31.70 5.32 8.63
N GLY A 293 -31.25 6.41 7.99
CA GLY A 293 -31.88 7.73 8.11
C GLY A 293 -31.64 8.41 9.46
N GLY A 294 -32.48 9.40 9.77
CA GLY A 294 -32.44 10.14 11.04
C GLY A 294 -31.10 10.83 11.33
N TYR A 295 -30.73 10.86 12.61
CA TYR A 295 -29.51 11.51 13.10
C TYR A 295 -28.22 10.90 12.55
N ILE A 296 -28.21 9.61 12.19
CA ILE A 296 -27.01 8.96 11.62
C ILE A 296 -26.67 9.58 10.27
N ARG A 297 -27.67 9.84 9.42
CA ARG A 297 -27.49 10.49 8.12
C ARG A 297 -26.88 11.90 8.30
N ILE A 298 -27.44 12.66 9.24
CA ILE A 298 -26.95 14.01 9.56
C ILE A 298 -25.51 13.93 10.07
N GLY A 299 -25.20 12.96 10.94
CA GLY A 299 -23.86 12.74 11.47
C GLY A 299 -22.82 12.42 10.39
N ILE A 300 -23.17 11.61 9.38
CA ILE A 300 -22.29 11.33 8.22
C ILE A 300 -22.03 12.62 7.44
N VAL A 301 -23.08 13.39 7.13
CA VAL A 301 -22.94 14.65 6.40
C VAL A 301 -22.07 15.65 7.18
N PHE A 302 -22.34 15.81 8.47
CA PHE A 302 -21.56 16.66 9.36
C PHE A 302 -20.11 16.21 9.47
N TRP A 303 -19.84 14.90 9.51
CA TRP A 303 -18.48 14.37 9.47
C TRP A 303 -17.75 14.81 8.19
N PHE A 304 -18.37 14.65 7.02
CA PHE A 304 -17.75 15.02 5.75
C PHE A 304 -17.44 16.51 5.69
N PHE A 305 -18.42 17.37 6.00
CA PHE A 305 -18.25 18.82 6.00
C PHE A 305 -17.29 19.31 7.08
N GLY A 306 -17.31 18.71 8.28
CA GLY A 306 -16.38 19.02 9.35
C GLY A 306 -14.93 18.77 8.96
N ASN A 307 -14.67 17.68 8.23
CA ASN A 307 -13.32 17.39 7.73
C ASN A 307 -12.87 18.37 6.62
N ILE A 308 -13.79 18.84 5.76
CA ILE A 308 -13.49 19.94 4.80
C ILE A 308 -13.16 21.22 5.57
N PHE A 309 -13.95 21.55 6.58
CA PHE A 309 -13.73 22.72 7.42
C PHE A 309 -12.34 22.69 8.07
N VAL A 310 -11.95 21.57 8.68
CA VAL A 310 -10.59 21.39 9.23
C VAL A 310 -9.52 21.59 8.16
N TYR A 311 -9.75 21.07 6.95
CA TYR A 311 -8.81 21.24 5.83
C TYR A 311 -8.62 22.71 5.41
N PHE A 312 -9.66 23.54 5.48
CA PHE A 312 -9.53 24.99 5.21
C PHE A 312 -8.58 25.70 6.18
N PHE A 313 -8.34 25.17 7.38
CA PHE A 313 -7.36 25.73 8.31
C PHE A 313 -5.96 25.14 8.16
N SER A 314 -5.76 24.15 7.28
CA SER A 314 -4.47 23.52 7.05
C SER A 314 -3.44 24.46 6.42
N PRO A 315 -2.13 24.30 6.69
CA PRO A 315 -1.07 25.10 6.06
C PRO A 315 -1.08 25.03 4.53
N LEU A 316 -1.39 23.87 3.96
CA LEU A 316 -1.47 23.68 2.51
C LEU A 316 -2.56 24.53 1.88
N PHE A 317 -3.77 24.52 2.44
CA PHE A 317 -4.86 25.34 1.91
C PHE A 317 -4.54 26.84 2.01
N ARG A 318 -3.94 27.28 3.13
CA ARG A 318 -3.48 28.67 3.28
C ARG A 318 -2.42 29.04 2.24
N THR A 319 -1.50 28.12 1.95
CA THR A 319 -0.44 28.34 0.95
C THR A 319 -1.03 28.41 -0.46
N PHE A 320 -2.00 27.55 -0.78
CA PHE A 320 -2.76 27.58 -2.02
C PHE A 320 -3.52 28.91 -2.19
N LEU A 321 -4.24 29.37 -1.16
CA LEU A 321 -4.92 30.67 -1.21
C LEU A 321 -3.96 31.84 -1.41
N LYS A 322 -2.82 31.85 -0.70
CA LYS A 322 -1.77 32.88 -0.88
C LYS A 322 -1.18 32.88 -2.29
N GLY A 323 -1.18 31.74 -2.99
CA GLY A 323 -0.70 31.66 -4.37
C GLY A 323 -1.72 32.16 -5.41
N ILE A 324 -3.00 32.22 -5.06
CA ILE A 324 -4.08 32.70 -5.95
C ILE A 324 -4.40 34.16 -5.71
N LEU A 325 -4.35 34.61 -4.45
CA LEU A 325 -4.60 35.99 -4.07
C LEU A 325 -3.35 36.82 -4.39
N PRO A 326 -3.46 37.86 -5.24
CA PRO A 326 -2.33 38.70 -5.66
C PRO A 326 -1.72 39.53 -4.53
#